data_AF-A0A8H8QY88-F1
#
_entry.id   AF-A0A8H8QY88-F1
#
_cell.length_a   1.000
_cell.length_b   1.000
_cell.length_c   1.000
_cell.angle_alpha   90.00
_cell.angle_beta   90.00
_cell.angle_gamma   90.00
#
_symmetry.space_group_name_H-M   'P 1'
#
loop_
_entity.id
_entity.type
_entity.pdbx_description
1 polymer ?
#
loop_
_entity_poly.entity_id
_entity_poly.type
_entity_poly.pdbx_seq_one_letter_code
_entity_poly.pdbx_strand_id
1 'polypeptide(L)'
;MCCKNGTTQSFKAVQREYDCLRQIKISKSATSIPARTLFGLVVDDDGVILGILEELITNEGRLSDLWAKQIRKAIALLHEIDVVWGNGSDDCFLVDFGGSYTDGWVHRTLMETRSGDDQAVEKIAKFLDDGVRH
;
A
#
# COMPACT_ATOMS: atom_id res chain seq x y z
N MET A 1 -3.64 -7.86 14.75
CA MET A 1 -4.51 -6.81 14.17
C MET A 1 -3.96 -5.45 14.55
N CYS A 2 -4.15 -4.44 13.70
CA CYS A 2 -3.73 -3.05 13.93
C CYS A 2 -4.92 -2.12 13.67
N CYS A 3 -5.03 -1.01 14.41
CA CYS A 3 -6.05 0.01 14.21
C CYS A 3 -5.42 1.30 13.68
N LYS A 4 -6.06 1.92 12.69
CA LYS A 4 -5.73 3.27 12.21
C LYS A 4 -6.85 4.23 12.57
N ASN A 5 -6.53 5.20 13.42
CA ASN A 5 -7.49 6.20 13.88
C ASN A 5 -7.66 7.32 12.82
N GLY A 6 -8.91 7.54 12.41
CA GLY A 6 -9.35 8.66 11.58
C GLY A 6 -9.62 9.88 12.44
N THR A 7 -8.58 10.68 12.70
CA THR A 7 -8.74 12.03 13.28
C THR A 7 -9.20 13.01 12.20
N THR A 8 -9.63 14.21 12.56
CA THR A 8 -10.01 15.26 11.60
C THR A 8 -8.91 15.56 10.57
N GLN A 9 -7.64 15.43 10.96
CA GLN A 9 -6.49 15.65 10.06
C GLN A 9 -6.18 14.43 9.18
N SER A 10 -6.44 13.21 9.65
CA SER A 10 -6.11 11.96 8.94
C SER A 10 -7.29 11.32 8.21
N PHE A 11 -8.52 11.82 8.40
CA PHE A 11 -9.75 11.18 7.90
C PHE A 11 -9.72 10.88 6.41
N LYS A 12 -9.26 11.83 5.57
CA LYS A 12 -9.16 11.62 4.11
C LYS A 12 -8.20 10.49 3.74
N ALA A 13 -7.07 10.39 4.43
CA ALA A 13 -6.08 9.34 4.21
C ALA A 13 -6.64 7.98 4.65
N VAL A 14 -7.26 7.92 5.83
CA VAL A 14 -7.90 6.69 6.34
C VAL A 14 -9.06 6.24 5.45
N GLN A 15 -9.85 7.18 4.92
CA GLN A 15 -10.94 6.88 4.00
C GLN A 15 -10.41 6.32 2.67
N ARG A 16 -9.37 6.96 2.10
CA ARG A 16 -8.72 6.45 0.89
C ARG A 16 -8.19 5.03 1.09
N GLU A 17 -7.52 4.79 2.22
CA GLU A 17 -6.98 3.47 2.54
C GLU A 17 -8.09 2.42 2.71
N TYR A 18 -9.18 2.76 3.41
CA TYR A 18 -10.37 1.91 3.49
C TYR A 18 -10.90 1.53 2.10
N ASP A 19 -11.05 2.51 1.22
CA ASP A 19 -11.61 2.30 -0.12
C ASP A 19 -10.71 1.38 -0.94
N CYS A 20 -9.39 1.59 -0.93
CA CYS A 20 -8.41 0.74 -1.61
C CYS A 20 -8.43 -0.70 -1.07
N LEU A 21 -8.34 -0.88 0.25
CA LEU A 21 -8.33 -2.22 0.85
C LEU A 21 -9.66 -2.96 0.67
N ARG A 22 -10.78 -2.22 0.69
CA ARG A 22 -12.10 -2.77 0.38
C ARG A 22 -12.18 -3.25 -1.07
N GLN A 23 -11.69 -2.47 -2.02
CA GLN A 23 -11.63 -2.87 -3.44
C GLN A 23 -10.79 -4.13 -3.63
N ILE A 24 -9.60 -4.20 -3.02
CA ILE A 24 -8.75 -5.39 -3.05
C ILE A 24 -9.51 -6.60 -2.51
N LYS A 25 -10.12 -6.45 -1.33
CA LYS A 25 -10.84 -7.54 -0.63
C LYS A 25 -12.00 -8.12 -1.43
N ILE A 26 -12.74 -7.30 -2.18
CA ILE A 26 -13.88 -7.78 -2.99
C ILE A 26 -13.48 -8.22 -4.39
N SER A 27 -12.22 -7.98 -4.80
CA SER A 27 -11.72 -8.36 -6.11
C SER A 27 -11.49 -9.87 -6.23
N LYS A 28 -11.45 -10.37 -7.47
CA LYS A 28 -11.05 -11.76 -7.76
C LYS A 28 -9.58 -12.03 -7.44
N SER A 29 -8.78 -10.97 -7.30
CA SER A 29 -7.33 -11.02 -7.07
C SER A 29 -6.97 -10.89 -5.58
N ALA A 30 -7.95 -10.86 -4.67
CA ALA A 30 -7.75 -10.63 -3.23
C ALA A 30 -6.67 -11.54 -2.60
N THR A 31 -6.61 -12.82 -2.98
CA THR A 31 -5.62 -13.78 -2.47
C THR A 31 -4.25 -13.69 -3.15
N SER A 32 -4.17 -12.97 -4.27
CA SER A 32 -2.96 -12.82 -5.10
C SER A 32 -2.24 -11.50 -4.89
N ILE A 33 -2.90 -10.51 -4.27
CA ILE A 33 -2.34 -9.21 -3.94
C ILE A 33 -1.80 -9.26 -2.49
N PRO A 34 -0.48 -9.09 -2.26
CA PRO A 34 0.11 -9.08 -0.93
C PRO A 34 -0.11 -7.72 -0.24
N ALA A 35 -1.37 -7.40 0.07
CA ALA A 35 -1.79 -6.21 0.81
C ALA A 35 -2.42 -6.61 2.15
N ARG A 36 -2.58 -5.64 3.07
CA ARG A 36 -3.23 -5.88 4.37
C ARG A 36 -4.68 -6.32 4.19
N THR A 37 -5.10 -7.32 4.95
CA THR A 37 -6.52 -7.66 5.05
C THR A 37 -7.27 -6.59 5.86
N LEU A 38 -8.30 -5.98 5.26
CA LEU A 38 -9.26 -5.13 5.97
C LEU A 38 -10.25 -5.99 6.77
N PHE A 39 -10.31 -5.83 8.08
CA PHE A 39 -11.26 -6.54 8.94
C PHE A 39 -12.58 -5.79 9.11
N GLY A 40 -12.54 -4.47 9.28
CA GLY A 40 -13.77 -3.68 9.43
C GLY A 40 -13.54 -2.24 9.88
N LEU A 41 -14.63 -1.59 10.28
CA LEU A 41 -14.63 -0.25 10.86
C LEU A 41 -14.53 -0.34 12.39
N VAL A 42 -13.89 0.66 12.99
CA VAL A 42 -13.91 0.90 14.43
C VAL A 42 -14.91 2.01 14.69
N VAL A 43 -15.87 1.78 15.58
CA VAL A 43 -16.91 2.73 15.96
C VAL A 43 -16.91 2.94 17.47
N ASP A 44 -17.33 4.12 17.93
CA ASP A 44 -17.64 4.35 19.34
C ASP A 44 -19.05 3.85 19.72
N ASP A 45 -19.43 4.06 20.98
CA ASP A 45 -20.72 3.62 21.52
C ASP A 45 -21.93 4.30 20.86
N ASP A 46 -21.72 5.48 20.25
CA ASP A 46 -22.74 6.24 19.51
C ASP A 46 -22.77 5.86 18.00
N GLY A 47 -21.88 4.96 17.56
CA GLY A 47 -21.77 4.52 16.18
C GLY A 47 -20.94 5.44 15.28
N VAL A 48 -20.22 6.41 15.85
CA VAL A 48 -19.32 7.29 15.09
C VAL A 48 -18.10 6.49 14.66
N ILE A 49 -17.74 6.57 13.37
CA ILE A 49 -16.56 5.89 12.83
C ILE A 49 -15.29 6.58 13.35
N LEU A 50 -14.52 5.85 14.15
CA LEU A 50 -13.23 6.27 14.68
C LEU A 50 -12.06 5.88 13.79
N GLY A 51 -12.20 4.86 12.94
CA GLY A 51 -11.10 4.34 12.14
C GLY A 51 -11.37 3.00 11.49
N ILE A 52 -10.28 2.31 11.11
CA ILE A 52 -10.31 1.00 10.45
C ILE A 52 -9.43 -0.01 11.18
N LEU A 53 -9.85 -1.27 11.12
CA LEU A 53 -9.14 -2.42 11.69
C LEU A 53 -8.56 -3.29 10.58
N GLU A 54 -7.27 -3.57 10.67
CA GLU A 54 -6.49 -4.22 9.62
C GLU A 54 -5.60 -5.34 10.16
N GLU A 55 -5.08 -6.14 9.23
CA GLU A 55 -4.03 -7.11 9.49
C GLU A 55 -2.74 -6.44 10.00
N LEU A 56 -2.12 -7.08 11.00
CA LEU A 56 -0.81 -6.69 11.48
C LEU A 56 0.24 -7.46 10.68
N ILE A 57 1.06 -6.74 9.91
CA ILE A 57 2.21 -7.30 9.20
C ILE A 57 3.44 -7.12 10.09
N THR A 58 4.23 -8.19 10.29
CA THR A 58 5.55 -8.11 10.95
C THR A 58 6.65 -8.01 9.88
N ASN A 59 7.63 -7.12 10.11
CA ASN A 59 8.76 -6.94 9.19
C ASN A 59 9.85 -7.98 9.50
N GLU A 60 9.64 -9.22 9.07
CA GLU A 60 10.57 -10.33 9.29
C GLU A 60 11.34 -10.73 8.02
N GLY A 61 11.18 -9.96 6.92
CA GLY A 61 11.77 -10.27 5.62
C GLY A 61 13.21 -9.79 5.45
N ARG A 62 14.05 -10.59 4.77
CA ARG A 62 15.35 -10.16 4.24
C ARG A 62 15.23 -9.79 2.76
N LEU A 63 15.82 -8.65 2.36
CA LEU A 63 15.90 -8.18 0.97
C LEU A 63 16.29 -9.32 0.02
N SER A 64 15.50 -9.54 -1.03
CA SER A 64 15.70 -10.60 -2.02
C SER A 64 15.40 -10.10 -3.42
N ASP A 65 16.15 -10.57 -4.42
CA ASP A 65 15.96 -10.27 -5.86
C ASP A 65 14.57 -10.64 -6.39
N LEU A 66 13.84 -11.51 -5.66
CA LEU A 66 12.46 -11.86 -5.98
C LEU A 66 11.46 -10.75 -5.66
N TRP A 67 11.83 -9.78 -4.81
CA TRP A 67 10.92 -8.72 -4.34
C TRP A 67 10.52 -7.78 -5.46
N ALA A 68 11.46 -7.35 -6.30
CA ALA A 68 11.13 -6.50 -7.44
C ALA A 68 10.10 -7.16 -8.38
N LYS A 69 10.20 -8.48 -8.58
CA LYS A 69 9.22 -9.23 -9.39
C LYS A 69 7.87 -9.37 -8.69
N GLN A 70 7.87 -9.60 -7.39
CA GLN A 70 6.65 -9.71 -6.58
C GLN A 70 5.89 -8.38 -6.52
N ILE A 71 6.59 -7.27 -6.24
CA ILE A 71 6.02 -5.92 -6.21
C ILE A 71 5.48 -5.54 -7.60
N ARG A 72 6.22 -5.79 -8.69
CA ARG A 72 5.73 -5.59 -10.07
C ARG A 72 4.40 -6.30 -10.33
N LYS A 73 4.34 -7.60 -9.98
CA LYS A 73 3.12 -8.39 -10.16
C LYS A 73 1.97 -7.85 -9.31
N ALA A 74 2.26 -7.45 -8.09
CA ALA A 74 1.25 -6.90 -7.18
C ALA A 74 0.68 -5.57 -7.68
N ILE A 75 1.53 -4.65 -8.16
CA ILE A 75 1.11 -3.37 -8.74
C ILE A 75 0.27 -3.56 -10.00
N ALA A 76 0.66 -4.50 -10.87
CA ALA A 76 -0.16 -4.84 -12.04
C ALA A 76 -1.56 -5.31 -11.65
N LEU A 77 -1.65 -6.21 -10.65
CA LEU A 77 -2.94 -6.68 -10.12
C LEU A 77 -3.76 -5.56 -9.46
N LEU A 78 -3.11 -4.58 -8.81
CA LEU A 78 -3.80 -3.40 -8.28
C LEU A 78 -4.40 -2.55 -9.40
N HIS A 79 -3.63 -2.29 -10.46
CA HIS A 79 -4.09 -1.47 -11.58
C HIS A 79 -5.22 -2.14 -12.36
N GLU A 80 -5.25 -3.48 -12.43
CA GLU A 80 -6.38 -4.24 -13.01
C GLU A 80 -7.71 -4.03 -12.28
N ILE A 81 -7.65 -3.68 -10.99
CA ILE A 81 -8.83 -3.41 -10.15
C ILE A 81 -9.02 -1.91 -9.87
N ASP A 82 -8.39 -1.06 -10.67
CA ASP A 82 -8.43 0.40 -10.55
C ASP A 82 -7.95 0.96 -9.19
N VAL A 83 -7.08 0.22 -8.50
CA VAL A 83 -6.40 0.68 -7.28
C VAL A 83 -5.01 1.19 -7.64
N VAL A 84 -4.67 2.37 -7.11
CA VAL A 84 -3.33 2.97 -7.23
C VAL A 84 -2.70 2.99 -5.85
N TRP A 85 -1.46 2.50 -5.73
CA TRP A 85 -0.77 2.44 -4.44
C TRP A 85 -0.45 3.83 -3.93
N GLY A 86 0.11 4.69 -4.78
CA GLY A 86 0.21 6.13 -4.55
C GLY A 86 1.32 6.60 -3.62
N ASN A 87 1.84 5.73 -2.74
CA ASN A 87 3.06 5.95 -1.97
C ASN A 87 4.11 4.91 -2.39
N GLY A 88 5.06 5.29 -3.23
CA GLY A 88 6.21 4.43 -3.52
C GLY A 88 7.10 4.34 -2.28
N SER A 89 6.98 3.28 -1.49
CA SER A 89 7.85 3.04 -0.32
C SER A 89 8.72 1.80 -0.51
N ASP A 90 9.71 1.63 0.38
CA ASP A 90 10.67 0.53 0.41
C ASP A 90 10.17 -0.74 1.14
N ASP A 91 8.91 -0.74 1.59
CA ASP A 91 8.33 -1.86 2.32
C ASP A 91 8.01 -3.06 1.40
N CYS A 92 8.29 -4.27 1.89
CA CYS A 92 8.15 -5.55 1.15
C CYS A 92 6.69 -5.97 0.92
N PHE A 93 5.75 -5.26 1.57
CA PHE A 93 4.31 -5.45 1.47
C PHE A 93 3.68 -4.16 0.98
N LEU A 94 2.60 -4.25 0.19
CA LEU A 94 1.81 -3.08 -0.19
C LEU A 94 1.06 -2.58 1.03
N VAL A 95 1.70 -1.65 1.73
CA VAL A 95 1.20 -0.97 2.93
C VAL A 95 1.02 0.51 2.63
N ASP A 96 0.20 1.18 3.44
CA ASP A 96 -0.04 2.62 3.39
C ASP A 96 -0.66 3.12 2.08
N PHE A 97 -1.97 2.88 1.93
CA PHE A 97 -2.79 3.44 0.83
C PHE A 97 -3.31 4.85 1.14
N GLY A 98 -2.83 5.49 2.22
CA GLY A 98 -3.29 6.79 2.68
C GLY A 98 -2.88 7.97 1.80
N GLY A 99 -2.01 7.76 0.80
CA GLY A 99 -1.59 8.79 -0.16
C GLY A 99 -0.52 9.75 0.36
N SER A 100 0.31 9.30 1.31
CA SER A 100 1.44 10.10 1.79
C SER A 100 2.55 10.16 0.73
N TYR A 101 3.36 11.24 0.75
CA TYR A 101 4.46 11.45 -0.21
C TYR A 101 5.80 11.22 0.48
N THR A 102 6.54 10.21 0.02
CA THR A 102 7.93 9.99 0.43
C THR A 102 8.87 10.60 -0.61
N ASP A 103 9.64 11.61 -0.21
CA ASP A 103 10.58 12.28 -1.10
C ASP A 103 11.66 11.32 -1.60
N GLY A 104 12.08 11.49 -2.86
CA GLY A 104 13.09 10.64 -3.50
C GLY A 104 12.57 9.38 -4.22
N TRP A 105 11.35 8.90 -3.94
CA TRP A 105 10.79 7.69 -4.58
C TRP A 105 9.96 7.99 -5.82
N VAL A 106 9.01 8.91 -5.74
CA VAL A 106 8.18 9.30 -6.88
C VAL A 106 8.31 10.79 -7.13
N HIS A 107 8.28 11.21 -8.39
CA HIS A 107 8.21 12.63 -8.72
C HIS A 107 6.88 13.17 -8.19
N ARG A 108 6.89 14.32 -7.50
CA ARG A 108 5.69 14.86 -6.85
C ARG A 108 4.49 15.01 -7.81
N THR A 109 4.72 15.27 -9.09
CA THR A 109 3.65 15.38 -10.10
C THR A 109 3.03 14.04 -10.52
N LEU A 110 3.64 12.91 -10.15
CA LEU A 110 3.19 11.56 -10.49
C LEU A 110 2.60 10.83 -9.27
N MET A 111 2.53 11.50 -8.10
CA MET A 111 1.94 10.91 -6.89
C MET A 111 0.49 10.48 -7.12
N GLU A 112 0.07 9.41 -6.46
CA GLU A 112 -1.30 8.87 -6.59
C GLU A 112 -1.71 8.53 -8.04
N THR A 113 -0.74 8.26 -8.93
CA THR A 113 -0.99 7.81 -10.30
C THR A 113 -0.34 6.46 -10.60
N ARG A 114 -0.87 5.74 -11.60
CA ARG A 114 -0.26 4.49 -12.09
C ARG A 114 1.19 4.68 -12.54
N SER A 115 1.45 5.78 -13.24
CA SER A 115 2.81 6.13 -13.68
C SER A 115 3.75 6.40 -12.50
N GLY A 116 3.24 6.88 -11.36
CA GLY A 116 4.00 7.03 -10.14
C GLY A 116 4.34 5.67 -9.51
N ASP A 117 3.38 4.74 -9.48
CA ASP A 117 3.62 3.38 -9.02
C ASP A 117 4.69 2.68 -9.89
N ASP A 118 4.60 2.80 -11.21
CA ASP A 118 5.59 2.24 -12.15
C ASP A 118 6.99 2.80 -11.89
N GLN A 119 7.09 4.12 -11.68
CA GLN A 119 8.36 4.78 -11.33
C GLN A 119 8.93 4.27 -9.99
N ALA A 120 8.10 4.09 -8.98
CA ALA A 120 8.53 3.56 -7.69
C ALA A 120 9.11 2.15 -7.85
N VAL A 121 8.41 1.29 -8.58
CA VAL A 121 8.82 -0.08 -8.86
C VAL A 121 10.15 -0.16 -9.61
N GLU A 122 10.38 0.72 -10.58
CA GLU A 122 11.65 0.82 -11.28
C GLU A 122 12.80 1.20 -10.34
N LYS A 123 12.59 2.16 -9.44
CA LYS A 123 13.60 2.56 -8.46
C LYS A 123 13.91 1.47 -7.44
N ILE A 124 12.89 0.80 -6.91
CA ILE A 124 13.07 -0.35 -6.01
C ILE A 124 13.89 -1.43 -6.69
N ALA A 125 13.57 -1.76 -7.96
CA ALA A 125 14.33 -2.75 -8.71
C ALA A 125 15.81 -2.36 -8.90
N LYS A 126 16.09 -1.07 -9.15
CA LYS A 126 17.45 -0.55 -9.27
C LYS A 126 18.21 -0.62 -7.95
N PHE A 127 17.58 -0.18 -6.86
CA PHE A 127 18.14 -0.22 -5.51
C PHE A 127 18.53 -1.64 -5.08
N LEU A 128 17.66 -2.62 -5.38
CA LEU A 128 17.94 -4.03 -5.09
C LEU A 128 19.09 -4.58 -5.95
N ASP A 129 19.15 -4.25 -7.25
CA ASP A 129 20.24 -4.71 -8.14
C ASP A 129 21.61 -4.10 -7.76
N ASP A 130 21.63 -2.84 -7.30
CA ASP A 130 22.84 -2.15 -6.86
C ASP A 130 23.32 -2.65 -5.48
N GLY A 131 22.40 -2.97 -4.56
CA GLY A 131 22.73 -3.48 -3.22
C GLY A 131 23.24 -4.93 -3.19
N VAL A 132 22.98 -5.72 -4.23
CA VAL A 132 23.39 -7.13 -4.36
C VAL A 132 24.79 -7.27 -4.98
N ARG A 133 25.33 -6.21 -5.60
CA ARG A 133 26.63 -6.22 -6.29
C ARG A 133 27.83 -5.83 -5.41
N HIS A 134 27.70 -5.82 -4.09
CA HIS A 134 28.78 -5.51 -3.14
C HIS A 134 29.15 -6.68 -2.24
#